data_AF-A0A8S3TU32-F1
#
_entry.id   AF-A0A8S3TU32-F1
#
_cell.length_a   1.000
_cell.length_b   1.000
_cell.length_c   1.000
_cell.angle_alpha   90.00
_cell.angle_beta   90.00
_cell.angle_gamma   90.00
#
_symmetry.space_group_name_H-M   'P 1'
#
loop_
_entity.id
_entity.type
_entity.pdbx_description
1 polymer ?
#
loop_
_entity_poly.entity_id
_entity_poly.type
_entity_poly.pdbx_seq_one_letter_code
_entity_poly.pdbx_strand_id
1 'polypeptide(L)'
;MEKFHIGSEALETVENYKHIGIDRDSPEVEATRTIIGNRLKTARQTSYALMGSGLHGLNGLNPEVSCKLWSTYVVPRLLFGLEIVNLSAKDISRLDIFCNNFLKQIQNLPARASNAGAYLLLGQLPIIALLHKKILITFGTIARSDSVENDLAKRQLSTKGKNSKSWFIRADKILKQYNLPCASEVLLKPETKYKWKMKVKKCVDGFWSEKLFTEAKSKPSLRYLNMKNCKIGVVNSIWKSAGSEQMCIRKACYKIKMLLDTYILQYHRSKFSNGQKLQFVRCVRKELKI
;
A
#
# COMPACT_ATOMS: atom_id res chain seq x y z
N MET A 1 13.64 -16.29 36.77
CA MET A 1 13.42 -16.34 35.31
C MET A 1 13.64 -17.77 34.86
N GLU A 2 12.63 -18.41 34.30
CA GLU A 2 12.77 -19.76 33.74
C GLU A 2 13.74 -19.70 32.55
N LYS A 3 14.80 -20.52 32.59
CA LYS A 3 15.72 -20.66 31.47
C LYS A 3 15.10 -21.62 30.47
N PHE A 4 14.76 -21.13 29.29
CA PHE A 4 14.31 -21.96 28.18
C PHE A 4 15.51 -22.73 27.62
N HIS A 5 15.35 -24.02 27.32
CA HIS A 5 16.40 -24.87 26.76
C HIS A 5 15.93 -25.46 25.43
N ILE A 6 16.84 -25.58 24.46
CA ILE A 6 16.67 -26.43 23.28
C ILE A 6 17.72 -27.53 23.37
N GLY A 7 17.29 -28.76 23.66
CA GLY A 7 18.20 -29.87 23.97
C GLY A 7 19.02 -29.55 25.21
N SER A 8 20.35 -29.60 25.08
CA SER A 8 21.32 -29.30 26.15
C SER A 8 21.73 -27.82 26.24
N GLU A 9 21.30 -26.98 25.29
CA GLU A 9 21.70 -25.57 25.23
C GLU A 9 20.64 -24.66 25.86
N ALA A 10 21.07 -23.81 26.78
CA ALA A 10 20.24 -22.77 27.37
C ALA A 10 20.08 -21.61 26.36
N LEU A 11 18.84 -21.25 26.07
CA LEU A 11 18.52 -20.12 25.21
C LEU A 11 18.74 -18.82 25.95
N GLU A 12 19.55 -17.94 25.35
CA GLU A 12 19.70 -16.57 25.82
C GLU A 12 18.40 -15.81 25.60
N THR A 13 17.88 -15.19 26.67
CA THR A 13 16.72 -14.32 26.59
C THR A 13 17.19 -12.91 26.27
N VAL A 14 17.00 -12.49 25.02
CA VAL A 14 17.36 -11.15 24.53
C VAL A 14 16.11 -10.30 24.34
N GLU A 15 16.19 -9.01 24.67
CA GLU A 15 15.07 -8.07 24.51
C GLU A 15 14.79 -7.74 23.04
N ASN A 16 15.84 -7.73 22.21
CA ASN A 16 15.77 -7.42 20.78
C ASN A 16 16.53 -8.48 19.97
N TYR A 17 15.90 -9.00 18.92
CA TYR A 17 16.51 -9.99 18.02
C TYR A 17 16.15 -9.71 16.56
N LYS A 18 17.16 -9.70 15.69
CA LYS A 18 16.94 -9.53 14.25
C LYS A 18 16.90 -10.89 13.56
N HIS A 19 15.72 -11.27 13.07
CA HIS A 19 15.53 -12.52 12.34
C HIS A 19 15.17 -12.25 10.88
N ILE A 20 15.99 -12.74 9.94
CA ILE A 20 15.75 -12.60 8.48
C ILE A 20 15.46 -11.14 8.08
N GLY A 21 16.22 -10.21 8.68
CA GLY A 21 16.07 -8.78 8.40
C GLY A 21 14.79 -8.13 8.93
N ILE A 22 14.12 -8.75 9.90
CA ILE A 22 13.00 -8.20 10.68
C ILE A 22 13.44 -8.11 12.13
N ASP A 23 13.41 -6.90 12.67
CA ASP A 23 13.74 -6.62 14.07
C ASP A 23 12.53 -7.04 14.93
N ARG A 24 12.75 -7.88 15.95
CA ARG A 24 11.74 -8.31 16.91
C ARG A 24 12.16 -7.76 18.27
N ASP A 25 11.41 -6.77 18.74
CA ASP A 25 11.62 -6.12 20.04
C ASP A 25 10.55 -6.61 21.04
N SER A 26 10.88 -6.61 22.33
CA SER A 26 9.90 -6.71 23.41
C SER A 26 9.69 -5.31 24.00
N PRO A 27 8.46 -4.75 24.07
CA PRO A 27 7.14 -5.35 23.82
C PRO A 27 6.64 -5.31 22.35
N GLU A 28 5.73 -6.24 21.99
CA GLU A 28 5.22 -6.50 20.63
C GLU A 28 4.68 -5.25 19.88
N VAL A 29 4.09 -4.29 20.60
CA VAL A 29 3.54 -3.06 20.03
C VAL A 29 4.65 -2.10 19.60
N GLU A 30 5.73 -2.05 20.35
CA GLU A 30 6.89 -1.21 20.07
C GLU A 30 7.68 -1.78 18.89
N ALA A 31 7.90 -3.10 18.88
CA ALA A 31 8.50 -3.82 17.76
C ALA A 31 7.80 -3.55 16.43
N THR A 32 6.47 -3.65 16.40
CA THR A 32 5.71 -3.43 15.17
C THR A 32 5.90 -2.00 14.64
N ARG A 33 5.93 -1.01 15.53
CA ARG A 33 6.19 0.39 15.16
C ARG A 33 7.61 0.58 14.64
N THR A 34 8.60 -0.01 15.29
CA THR A 34 10.01 0.00 14.86
C THR A 34 10.15 -0.60 13.47
N ILE A 35 9.56 -1.78 13.22
CA ILE A 35 9.57 -2.44 11.91
C ILE A 35 8.99 -1.52 10.83
N ILE A 36 7.82 -0.92 11.06
CA ILE A 36 7.18 -0.03 10.06
C ILE A 36 8.03 1.23 9.85
N GLY A 37 8.57 1.81 10.91
CA GLY A 37 9.47 2.96 10.84
C GLY A 37 10.70 2.66 9.98
N ASN A 38 11.33 1.49 10.20
CA ASN A 38 12.47 1.01 9.44
C ASN A 38 12.10 0.78 7.97
N ARG A 39 10.95 0.16 7.68
CA ARG A 39 10.47 -0.05 6.29
C ARG A 39 10.17 1.25 5.58
N LEU A 40 9.54 2.21 6.25
CA LEU A 40 9.31 3.55 5.70
C LEU A 40 10.63 4.28 5.43
N LYS A 41 11.60 4.19 6.35
CA LYS A 41 12.95 4.75 6.16
C LYS A 41 13.64 4.15 4.95
N THR A 42 13.67 2.82 4.84
CA THR A 42 14.25 2.12 3.68
C THR A 42 13.55 2.48 2.37
N ALA A 43 12.22 2.58 2.38
CA ALA A 43 11.46 2.96 1.20
C ALA A 43 11.76 4.41 0.76
N ARG A 44 11.88 5.35 1.72
CA ARG A 44 12.29 6.73 1.45
C ARG A 44 13.70 6.80 0.87
N GLN A 45 14.66 6.12 1.49
CA GLN A 45 16.04 6.07 1.00
C GLN A 45 16.12 5.49 -0.42
N THR A 46 15.38 4.41 -0.68
CA THR A 46 15.28 3.83 -2.03
C THR A 46 14.68 4.82 -3.02
N SER A 47 13.65 5.55 -2.60
CA SER A 47 13.02 6.58 -3.45
C SER A 47 14.00 7.72 -3.77
N TYR A 48 14.77 8.18 -2.78
CA TYR A 48 15.78 9.23 -2.95
C TYR A 48 16.92 8.77 -3.86
N ALA A 49 17.38 7.53 -3.73
CA ALA A 49 18.39 6.97 -4.62
C ALA A 49 17.94 6.96 -6.10
N LEU A 50 16.63 6.80 -6.35
CA LEU A 50 16.04 6.82 -7.69
C LEU A 50 15.73 8.23 -8.22
N MET A 51 15.86 9.29 -7.40
CA MET A 51 15.59 10.66 -7.87
C MET A 51 16.57 11.10 -8.96
N GLY A 52 17.83 10.66 -8.88
CA GLY A 52 18.84 10.90 -9.91
C GLY A 52 18.48 10.26 -11.26
N SER A 53 17.75 9.14 -11.23
CA SER A 53 17.18 8.50 -12.42
C SER A 53 15.88 9.14 -12.91
N GLY A 54 15.47 10.28 -12.34
CA GLY A 54 14.26 10.99 -12.76
C GLY A 54 12.98 10.58 -12.02
N LEU A 55 13.07 9.92 -10.86
CA LEU A 55 11.91 9.64 -9.99
C LEU A 55 11.45 10.88 -9.21
N HIS A 56 11.26 12.00 -9.91
CA HIS A 56 10.76 13.27 -9.38
C HIS A 56 9.64 13.77 -10.30
N GLY A 57 8.64 14.47 -9.77
CA GLY A 57 7.39 14.76 -10.49
C GLY A 57 7.56 15.61 -11.75
N LEU A 58 7.50 16.94 -11.63
CA LEU A 58 7.39 17.85 -12.78
C LEU A 58 8.60 17.87 -13.71
N ASN A 59 9.80 17.59 -13.21
CA ASN A 59 11.05 17.65 -13.97
C ASN A 59 11.63 16.26 -14.28
N GLY A 60 10.96 15.20 -13.84
CA GLY A 60 11.47 13.84 -13.99
C GLY A 60 10.81 13.10 -15.14
N LEU A 61 10.85 11.77 -15.03
CA LEU A 61 10.32 10.86 -16.02
C LEU A 61 8.80 10.94 -16.14
N ASN A 62 8.30 10.40 -17.24
CA ASN A 62 6.87 10.15 -17.40
C ASN A 62 6.33 9.36 -16.20
N PRO A 63 5.18 9.75 -15.61
CA PRO A 63 4.58 9.05 -14.48
C PRO A 63 4.33 7.56 -14.70
N GLU A 64 4.13 7.10 -15.94
CA GLU A 64 4.08 5.67 -16.26
C GLU A 64 5.40 4.96 -15.90
N VAL A 65 6.53 5.52 -16.32
CA VAL A 65 7.86 4.98 -16.05
C VAL A 65 8.21 5.12 -14.57
N SER A 66 7.95 6.28 -13.98
CA SER A 66 8.14 6.52 -12.54
C SER A 66 7.33 5.53 -11.69
N CYS A 67 6.09 5.24 -12.08
CA CYS A 67 5.25 4.28 -11.41
C CYS A 67 5.79 2.84 -11.52
N LYS A 68 6.37 2.48 -12.67
CA LYS A 68 7.05 1.20 -12.86
C LYS A 68 8.28 1.09 -11.95
N LEU A 69 9.15 2.10 -11.91
CA LEU A 69 10.31 2.15 -11.00
C LEU A 69 9.87 2.01 -9.53
N TRP A 70 8.85 2.77 -9.13
CA TRP A 70 8.26 2.69 -7.79
C TRP A 70 7.79 1.27 -7.45
N SER A 71 7.03 0.66 -8.35
CA SER A 71 6.47 -0.68 -8.16
C SER A 71 7.54 -1.78 -8.14
N THR A 72 8.63 -1.60 -8.89
CA THR A 72 9.72 -2.57 -9.01
C THR A 72 10.72 -2.48 -7.86
N TYR A 73 11.06 -1.28 -7.37
CA TYR A 73 12.14 -1.10 -6.40
C TYR A 73 11.66 -0.69 -5.01
N VAL A 74 10.70 0.24 -4.93
CA VAL A 74 10.31 0.82 -3.63
C VAL A 74 9.26 -0.03 -2.94
N VAL A 75 8.19 -0.40 -3.64
CA VAL A 75 7.10 -1.21 -3.05
C VAL A 75 7.58 -2.54 -2.47
N PRO A 76 8.46 -3.32 -3.13
CA PRO A 76 8.94 -4.58 -2.57
C PRO A 76 9.72 -4.38 -1.27
N ARG A 77 10.57 -3.34 -1.20
CA ARG A 77 11.34 -2.99 0.02
C ARG A 77 10.45 -2.47 1.14
N LEU A 78 9.41 -1.70 0.81
CA LEU A 78 8.43 -1.22 1.77
C LEU A 78 7.65 -2.37 2.41
N LEU A 79 7.20 -3.33 1.59
CA LEU A 79 6.33 -4.42 2.02
C LEU A 79 7.07 -5.63 2.57
N PHE A 80 8.40 -5.70 2.46
CA PHE A 80 9.16 -6.89 2.83
C PHE A 80 8.95 -7.26 4.32
N GLY A 81 8.51 -8.48 4.58
CA GLY A 81 8.28 -8.99 5.93
C GLY A 81 7.01 -8.46 6.61
N LEU A 82 6.30 -7.50 6.02
CA LEU A 82 5.04 -7.00 6.59
C LEU A 82 3.90 -8.01 6.40
N GLU A 83 4.03 -8.95 5.46
CA GLU A 83 3.05 -10.00 5.22
C GLU A 83 2.92 -11.02 6.35
N ILE A 84 3.92 -11.14 7.23
CA ILE A 84 3.89 -12.06 8.39
C ILE A 84 3.57 -11.35 9.72
N VAL A 85 3.55 -10.01 9.74
CA VAL A 85 3.33 -9.20 10.94
C VAL A 85 1.86 -8.77 11.03
N ASN A 86 1.30 -8.78 12.24
CA ASN A 86 -0.05 -8.26 12.51
C ASN A 86 -0.06 -6.74 12.64
N LEU A 87 -0.38 -6.07 11.54
CA LEU A 87 -0.44 -4.61 11.48
C LEU A 87 -1.78 -4.09 12.02
N SER A 88 -1.73 -3.02 12.81
CA SER A 88 -2.93 -2.29 13.23
C SER A 88 -3.46 -1.39 12.10
N ALA A 89 -4.69 -0.89 12.25
CA ALA A 89 -5.26 0.06 11.29
C ALA A 89 -4.45 1.37 11.21
N LYS A 90 -3.85 1.81 12.33
CA LYS A 90 -2.98 3.00 12.39
C LYS A 90 -1.71 2.80 11.57
N ASP A 91 -1.15 1.59 11.62
CA ASP A 91 0.04 1.21 10.89
C ASP A 91 -0.19 1.20 9.38
N ILE A 92 -1.30 0.58 8.97
CA ILE A 92 -1.72 0.57 7.55
C ILE A 92 -1.93 2.01 7.05
N SER A 93 -2.57 2.86 7.85
CA SER A 93 -2.78 4.28 7.50
C SER A 93 -1.46 5.02 7.27
N ARG A 94 -0.43 4.78 8.09
CA ARG A 94 0.91 5.38 7.89
C ARG A 94 1.54 4.95 6.57
N LEU A 95 1.42 3.67 6.21
CA LEU A 95 1.89 3.15 4.92
C LEU A 95 1.11 3.78 3.75
N ASP A 96 -0.22 3.87 3.88
CA ASP A 96 -1.08 4.45 2.86
C ASP A 96 -0.77 5.93 2.64
N ILE A 97 -0.54 6.72 3.70
CA ILE A 97 -0.17 8.14 3.57
C ILE A 97 1.13 8.28 2.77
N PHE A 98 2.15 7.47 3.08
CA PHE A 98 3.41 7.49 2.35
C PHE A 98 3.21 7.17 0.87
N CYS A 99 2.52 6.07 0.55
CA CYS A 99 2.24 5.68 -0.84
C CYS A 99 1.40 6.72 -1.58
N ASN A 100 0.35 7.24 -0.97
CA ASN A 100 -0.53 8.24 -1.58
C ASN A 100 0.22 9.54 -1.91
N ASN A 101 1.04 10.03 -0.97
CA ASN A 101 1.84 11.22 -1.20
C ASN A 101 2.84 11.01 -2.34
N PHE A 102 3.46 9.83 -2.41
CA PHE A 102 4.39 9.50 -3.48
C PHE A 102 3.71 9.39 -4.85
N LEU A 103 2.57 8.70 -4.93
CA LEU A 103 1.82 8.56 -6.18
C LEU A 103 1.29 9.91 -6.69
N LYS A 104 0.94 10.83 -5.79
CA LYS A 104 0.61 12.22 -6.14
C LYS A 104 1.84 12.98 -6.62
N GLN A 105 2.97 12.83 -5.95
CA GLN A 105 4.22 13.49 -6.31
C GLN A 105 4.68 13.12 -7.73
N ILE A 106 4.69 11.83 -8.08
CA ILE A 106 5.09 11.41 -9.43
C ILE A 106 4.15 11.95 -10.51
N GLN A 107 2.87 12.16 -10.20
CA GLN A 107 1.89 12.76 -11.10
C GLN A 107 1.84 14.29 -11.03
N ASN A 108 2.72 14.92 -10.22
CA ASN A 108 2.71 16.36 -9.94
C ASN A 108 1.34 16.88 -9.44
N LEU A 109 0.62 16.08 -8.67
CA LEU A 109 -0.66 16.43 -8.08
C LEU A 109 -0.48 17.12 -6.73
N PRO A 110 -1.33 18.09 -6.38
CA PRO A 110 -1.29 18.70 -5.05
C PRO A 110 -1.74 17.69 -3.98
N ALA A 111 -1.32 17.90 -2.73
CA ALA A 111 -1.66 17.03 -1.60
C ALA A 111 -3.19 16.85 -1.43
N ARG A 112 -3.98 17.89 -1.72
CA ARG A 112 -5.45 17.88 -1.67
C ARG A 112 -6.13 17.04 -2.76
N ALA A 113 -5.41 16.58 -3.78
CA ALA A 113 -5.98 15.76 -4.83
C ALA A 113 -6.55 14.45 -4.25
N SER A 114 -7.62 13.94 -4.87
CA SER A 114 -8.25 12.69 -4.42
C SER A 114 -7.30 11.50 -4.59
N ASN A 115 -7.13 10.70 -3.53
CA ASN A 115 -6.34 9.46 -3.56
C ASN A 115 -6.88 8.48 -4.61
N ALA A 116 -8.21 8.29 -4.67
CA ALA A 116 -8.85 7.41 -5.65
C ALA A 116 -8.49 7.82 -7.09
N GLY A 117 -8.48 9.13 -7.40
CA GLY A 117 -8.06 9.62 -8.70
C GLY A 117 -6.59 9.30 -8.99
N ALA A 118 -5.71 9.51 -8.02
CA ALA A 118 -4.29 9.20 -8.15
C ALA A 118 -4.02 7.69 -8.42
N TYR A 119 -4.78 6.80 -7.76
CA TYR A 119 -4.71 5.36 -8.01
C TYR A 119 -5.24 4.99 -9.41
N LEU A 120 -6.43 5.47 -9.77
CA LEU A 120 -7.09 5.13 -11.04
C LEU A 120 -6.28 5.60 -12.27
N LEU A 121 -5.65 6.76 -12.19
CA LEU A 121 -4.84 7.30 -13.28
C LEU A 121 -3.56 6.50 -13.55
N LEU A 122 -2.97 5.90 -12.52
CA LEU A 122 -1.78 5.05 -12.65
C LEU A 122 -2.12 3.55 -12.74
N GLY A 123 -3.39 3.18 -12.63
CA GLY A 123 -3.82 1.79 -12.52
C GLY A 123 -3.22 1.08 -11.30
N GLN A 124 -2.93 1.81 -10.21
CA GLN A 124 -2.30 1.26 -9.02
C GLN A 124 -3.32 0.88 -7.94
N LEU A 125 -2.92 -0.06 -7.09
CA LEU A 125 -3.71 -0.49 -5.95
C LEU A 125 -3.26 0.21 -4.67
N PRO A 126 -4.17 0.38 -3.69
CA PRO A 126 -3.79 0.80 -2.33
C PRO A 126 -2.82 -0.18 -1.67
N ILE A 127 -2.01 0.30 -0.72
CA ILE A 127 -0.94 -0.53 -0.15
C ILE A 127 -1.51 -1.74 0.59
N ILE A 128 -2.67 -1.57 1.23
CA ILE A 128 -3.41 -2.62 1.92
C ILE A 128 -3.79 -3.76 0.96
N ALA A 129 -4.17 -3.45 -0.28
CA ALA A 129 -4.51 -4.47 -1.28
C ALA A 129 -3.26 -5.29 -1.65
N LEU A 130 -2.12 -4.62 -1.86
CA LEU A 130 -0.85 -5.28 -2.15
C LEU A 130 -0.38 -6.15 -0.99
N LEU A 131 -0.54 -5.67 0.24
CA LEU A 131 -0.26 -6.43 1.45
C LEU A 131 -1.17 -7.66 1.55
N HIS A 132 -2.48 -7.52 1.33
CA HIS A 132 -3.42 -8.63 1.36
C HIS A 132 -3.05 -9.69 0.32
N LYS A 133 -2.67 -9.30 -0.91
CA LYS A 133 -2.16 -10.26 -1.92
C LYS A 133 -0.95 -11.04 -1.40
N LYS A 134 0.02 -10.36 -0.78
CA LYS A 134 1.20 -11.04 -0.21
C LYS A 134 0.82 -12.00 0.90
N ILE A 135 0.00 -11.57 1.87
CA ILE A 135 -0.50 -12.42 2.97
C ILE A 135 -1.16 -13.69 2.42
N LEU A 136 -2.07 -13.54 1.46
CA LEU A 136 -2.79 -14.67 0.86
C LEU A 136 -1.87 -15.58 0.04
N ILE A 137 -0.88 -15.05 -0.68
CA ILE A 137 0.11 -15.86 -1.41
C ILE A 137 1.00 -16.64 -0.44
N THR A 138 1.42 -16.02 0.67
CA THR A 138 2.17 -16.68 1.74
C THR A 138 1.33 -17.78 2.39
N PHE A 139 0.08 -17.49 2.73
CA PHE A 139 -0.85 -18.49 3.28
C PHE A 139 -1.05 -19.67 2.34
N GLY A 140 -1.26 -19.42 1.04
CA GLY A 140 -1.36 -20.51 0.06
C GLY A 140 -0.08 -21.31 -0.09
N THR A 141 1.09 -20.72 0.21
CA THR A 141 2.36 -21.46 0.23
C THR A 141 2.43 -22.38 1.43
N ILE A 142 2.06 -21.88 2.61
CA ILE A 142 1.95 -22.68 3.84
C ILE A 142 0.95 -23.83 3.65
N ALA A 143 -0.18 -23.57 3.00
CA ALA A 143 -1.21 -24.59 2.75
C ALA A 143 -0.74 -25.73 1.86
N ARG A 144 0.24 -25.48 0.98
CA ARG A 144 0.84 -26.49 0.10
C ARG A 144 2.04 -27.21 0.72
N SER A 145 2.70 -26.60 1.70
CA SER A 145 3.87 -27.20 2.32
C SER A 145 3.45 -28.22 3.37
N ASP A 146 4.17 -29.34 3.41
CA ASP A 146 4.09 -30.30 4.51
C ASP A 146 5.10 -29.87 5.57
N SER A 147 4.80 -28.78 6.26
CA SER A 147 5.71 -28.11 7.18
C SER A 147 5.04 -27.83 8.52
N VAL A 148 5.84 -27.56 9.55
CA VAL A 148 5.35 -27.25 10.91
C VAL A 148 4.37 -26.07 10.87
N GLU A 149 4.54 -25.12 9.96
CA GLU A 149 3.62 -23.99 9.78
C GLU A 149 2.24 -24.43 9.29
N ASN A 150 2.14 -25.51 8.49
CA ASN A 150 0.88 -26.07 8.03
C ASN A 150 0.11 -26.71 9.19
N ASP A 151 0.79 -27.50 10.01
CA ASP A 151 0.19 -28.11 11.20
C ASP A 151 -0.19 -27.06 12.24
N LEU A 152 0.65 -26.02 12.40
CA LEU A 152 0.32 -24.88 13.22
C LEU A 152 -0.90 -24.12 12.68
N ALA A 153 -1.04 -23.99 11.35
CA ALA A 153 -2.21 -23.38 10.73
C ALA A 153 -3.49 -24.16 11.07
N LYS A 154 -3.48 -25.49 10.86
CA LYS A 154 -4.60 -26.39 11.20
C LYS A 154 -4.98 -26.25 12.67
N ARG A 155 -4.00 -26.36 13.57
CA ARG A 155 -4.22 -26.21 15.02
C ARG A 155 -4.79 -24.84 15.37
N GLN A 156 -4.20 -23.76 14.89
CA GLN A 156 -4.63 -22.42 15.27
C GLN A 156 -6.03 -22.08 14.75
N LEU A 157 -6.41 -22.57 13.56
CA LEU A 157 -7.75 -22.36 13.02
C LEU A 157 -8.82 -23.16 13.78
N SER A 158 -8.48 -24.33 14.32
CA SER A 158 -9.39 -25.14 15.14
C SER A 158 -9.53 -24.64 16.57
N THR A 159 -8.45 -24.15 17.19
CA THR A 159 -8.44 -23.79 18.61
C THR A 159 -8.78 -22.31 18.86
N LYS A 160 -8.40 -21.40 17.97
CA LYS A 160 -8.52 -19.95 18.26
C LYS A 160 -9.85 -19.39 17.76
N GLY A 161 -10.49 -18.58 18.61
CA GLY A 161 -11.72 -17.89 18.25
C GLY A 161 -11.53 -16.80 17.18
N LYS A 162 -12.64 -16.39 16.56
CA LYS A 162 -12.69 -15.39 15.45
C LYS A 162 -12.06 -14.03 15.80
N ASN A 163 -11.98 -13.68 17.09
CA ASN A 163 -11.42 -12.41 17.57
C ASN A 163 -9.94 -12.50 17.98
N SER A 164 -9.30 -13.66 17.81
CA SER A 164 -7.90 -13.83 18.13
C SER A 164 -6.99 -12.95 17.25
N LYS A 165 -5.88 -12.49 17.83
CA LYS A 165 -4.78 -11.81 17.12
C LYS A 165 -3.89 -12.78 16.31
N SER A 166 -4.32 -14.03 16.09
CA SER A 166 -3.55 -14.96 15.27
C SER A 166 -3.44 -14.47 13.82
N TRP A 167 -2.26 -14.65 13.24
CA TRP A 167 -2.00 -14.37 11.83
C TRP A 167 -2.90 -15.23 10.91
N PHE A 168 -3.14 -16.50 11.23
CA PHE A 168 -4.01 -17.38 10.43
C PHE A 168 -5.48 -16.94 10.48
N ILE A 169 -5.96 -16.48 11.65
CA ILE A 169 -7.31 -15.91 11.78
C ILE A 169 -7.42 -14.61 10.97
N ARG A 170 -6.36 -13.80 10.92
CA ARG A 170 -6.30 -12.64 10.03
C ARG A 170 -6.35 -13.03 8.56
N ALA A 171 -5.60 -14.05 8.14
CA ALA A 171 -5.64 -14.56 6.77
C ALA A 171 -7.06 -15.04 6.40
N ASP A 172 -7.74 -15.76 7.30
CA ASP A 172 -9.14 -16.17 7.12
C ASP A 172 -10.11 -14.99 6.97
N LYS A 173 -9.96 -13.93 7.78
CA LYS A 173 -10.73 -12.69 7.62
C LYS A 173 -10.51 -12.04 6.25
N ILE A 174 -9.26 -12.02 5.79
CA ILE A 174 -8.91 -11.47 4.48
C ILE A 174 -9.51 -12.33 3.35
N LEU A 175 -9.48 -13.66 3.46
CA LEU A 175 -10.14 -14.56 2.51
C LEU A 175 -11.63 -14.25 2.39
N LYS A 176 -12.32 -14.14 3.54
CA LYS A 176 -13.75 -13.78 3.60
C LYS A 176 -14.04 -12.42 3.00
N GLN A 177 -13.19 -11.41 3.25
CA GLN A 177 -13.33 -10.07 2.67
C GLN A 177 -13.39 -10.09 1.14
N TYR A 178 -12.65 -11.00 0.49
CA TYR A 178 -12.56 -11.10 -0.96
C TYR A 178 -13.40 -12.24 -1.55
N ASN A 179 -14.34 -12.81 -0.77
CA ASN A 179 -15.16 -13.96 -1.17
C ASN A 179 -14.33 -15.14 -1.70
N LEU A 180 -13.18 -15.40 -1.08
CA LEU A 180 -12.33 -16.56 -1.36
C LEU A 180 -12.71 -17.74 -0.44
N PRO A 181 -12.33 -18.98 -0.79
CA PRO A 181 -12.53 -20.15 0.06
C PRO A 181 -11.99 -19.90 1.47
N CYS A 182 -12.67 -20.45 2.49
CA CYS A 182 -12.24 -20.24 3.87
C CYS A 182 -10.89 -20.91 4.14
N ALA A 183 -10.18 -20.48 5.20
CA ALA A 183 -8.81 -20.93 5.44
C ALA A 183 -8.70 -22.46 5.57
N SER A 184 -9.67 -23.12 6.20
CA SER A 184 -9.71 -24.59 6.33
C SER A 184 -9.86 -25.29 4.97
N GLU A 185 -10.73 -24.80 4.09
CA GLU A 185 -10.88 -25.35 2.73
C GLU A 185 -9.59 -25.25 1.93
N VAL A 186 -8.88 -24.12 2.05
CA VAL A 186 -7.59 -23.91 1.36
C VAL A 186 -6.52 -24.88 1.87
N LEU A 187 -6.52 -25.20 3.17
CA LEU A 187 -5.58 -26.17 3.77
C LEU A 187 -5.90 -27.62 3.36
N LEU A 188 -7.19 -27.97 3.29
CA LEU A 188 -7.62 -29.33 2.91
C LEU A 188 -7.39 -29.62 1.44
N LYS A 189 -7.64 -28.64 0.56
CA LYS A 189 -7.51 -28.79 -0.89
C LYS A 189 -6.70 -27.63 -1.48
N PRO A 190 -5.36 -27.64 -1.28
CA PRO A 190 -4.53 -26.55 -1.75
C PRO A 190 -4.45 -26.52 -3.28
N GLU A 191 -4.77 -25.36 -3.86
CA GLU A 191 -4.58 -25.13 -5.30
C GLU A 191 -3.10 -24.98 -5.66
N THR A 192 -2.73 -25.27 -6.92
CA THR A 192 -1.37 -25.05 -7.42
C THR A 192 -0.97 -23.58 -7.28
N LYS A 193 0.34 -23.32 -7.10
CA LYS A 193 0.90 -21.97 -6.90
C LYS A 193 0.40 -20.96 -7.93
N TYR A 194 0.38 -21.36 -9.20
CA TYR A 194 -0.08 -20.51 -10.29
C TYR A 194 -1.59 -20.21 -10.21
N LYS A 195 -2.44 -21.24 -10.07
CA LYS A 195 -3.90 -21.09 -9.98
C LYS A 195 -4.28 -20.21 -8.79
N TRP A 196 -3.69 -20.47 -7.63
CA TRP A 196 -3.90 -19.68 -6.42
C TRP A 196 -3.52 -18.21 -6.62
N LYS A 197 -2.33 -17.94 -7.16
CA LYS A 197 -1.86 -16.56 -7.40
C LYS A 197 -2.78 -15.81 -8.36
N MET A 198 -3.27 -16.46 -9.41
CA MET A 198 -4.20 -15.86 -10.36
C MET A 198 -5.58 -15.60 -9.73
N LYS A 199 -6.10 -16.54 -8.95
CA LYS A 199 -7.36 -16.40 -8.21
C LYS A 199 -7.31 -15.24 -7.21
N VAL A 200 -6.28 -15.19 -6.37
CA VAL A 200 -6.04 -14.08 -5.43
C VAL A 200 -5.91 -12.76 -6.16
N LYS A 201 -5.12 -12.71 -7.25
CA LYS A 201 -4.98 -11.48 -8.05
C LYS A 201 -6.33 -11.00 -8.57
N LYS A 202 -7.11 -11.89 -9.21
CA LYS A 202 -8.42 -11.56 -9.79
C LYS A 202 -9.40 -11.03 -8.74
N CYS A 203 -9.55 -11.73 -7.61
CA CYS A 203 -10.51 -11.34 -6.57
C CYS A 203 -10.12 -10.03 -5.88
N VAL A 204 -8.83 -9.86 -5.53
CA VAL A 204 -8.37 -8.64 -4.87
C VAL A 204 -8.43 -7.45 -5.83
N ASP A 205 -8.05 -7.63 -7.10
CA ASP A 205 -8.10 -6.55 -8.12
C ASP A 205 -9.53 -6.14 -8.41
N GLY A 206 -10.45 -7.09 -8.55
CA GLY A 206 -11.88 -6.83 -8.74
C GLY A 206 -12.47 -6.01 -7.59
N PHE A 207 -12.30 -6.48 -6.36
CA PHE A 207 -12.81 -5.79 -5.17
C PHE A 207 -12.30 -4.35 -5.06
N TRP A 208 -11.00 -4.14 -5.21
CA TRP A 208 -10.43 -2.80 -5.09
C TRP A 208 -10.72 -1.90 -6.28
N SER A 209 -10.84 -2.47 -7.48
CA SER A 209 -11.31 -1.74 -8.65
C SER A 209 -12.71 -1.17 -8.39
N GLU A 210 -13.67 -2.01 -7.99
CA GLU A 210 -15.04 -1.59 -7.67
C GLU A 210 -15.09 -0.57 -6.53
N LYS A 211 -14.31 -0.80 -5.46
CA LYS A 211 -14.23 0.13 -4.33
C LYS A 211 -13.70 1.49 -4.74
N LEU A 212 -12.61 1.53 -5.52
CA LEU A 212 -12.03 2.78 -6.02
C LEU A 212 -12.98 3.51 -6.97
N PHE A 213 -13.69 2.78 -7.84
CA PHE A 213 -14.69 3.40 -8.73
C PHE A 213 -15.87 3.97 -7.95
N THR A 214 -16.35 3.27 -6.92
CA THR A 214 -17.42 3.77 -6.04
C THR A 214 -16.98 5.02 -5.29
N GLU A 215 -15.77 5.00 -4.71
CA GLU A 215 -15.19 6.16 -4.05
C GLU A 215 -14.95 7.33 -5.02
N ALA A 216 -14.61 7.03 -6.27
CA ALA A 216 -14.40 8.04 -7.28
C ALA A 216 -15.70 8.71 -7.73
N LYS A 217 -16.79 7.93 -7.89
CA LYS A 217 -18.13 8.43 -8.23
C LYS A 217 -18.73 9.31 -7.14
N SER A 218 -18.44 9.04 -5.86
CA SER A 218 -18.98 9.84 -4.75
C SER A 218 -18.29 11.19 -4.57
N LYS A 219 -17.16 11.43 -5.25
CA LYS A 219 -16.35 12.64 -5.06
C LYS A 219 -16.62 13.68 -6.17
N PRO A 220 -17.06 14.90 -5.82
CA PRO A 220 -17.33 15.94 -6.83
C PRO A 220 -16.06 16.36 -7.59
N SER A 221 -14.89 16.30 -6.96
CA SER A 221 -13.60 16.60 -7.59
C SER A 221 -13.20 15.63 -8.70
N LEU A 222 -13.89 14.48 -8.82
CA LEU A 222 -13.61 13.48 -9.83
C LEU A 222 -14.68 13.40 -10.93
N ARG A 223 -15.63 14.35 -10.96
CA ARG A 223 -16.73 14.38 -11.93
C ARG A 223 -16.28 14.39 -13.40
N TYR A 224 -15.11 14.98 -13.67
CA TYR A 224 -14.56 15.09 -15.02
C TYR A 224 -13.70 13.89 -15.42
N LEU A 225 -13.34 13.02 -14.48
CA LEU A 225 -12.55 11.84 -14.76
C LEU A 225 -13.42 10.79 -15.46
N ASN A 226 -13.11 10.50 -16.73
CA ASN A 226 -13.79 9.43 -17.46
C ASN A 226 -13.36 8.06 -16.92
N MET A 227 -14.18 7.49 -16.03
CA MET A 227 -13.93 6.22 -15.37
C MET A 227 -13.81 5.03 -16.34
N LYS A 228 -14.44 5.10 -17.53
CA LYS A 228 -14.36 4.01 -18.54
C LYS A 228 -12.93 3.81 -19.05
N ASN A 229 -12.10 4.85 -18.98
CA ASN A 229 -10.72 4.83 -19.44
C ASN A 229 -9.72 4.43 -18.35
N CYS A 230 -10.18 4.21 -17.12
CA CYS A 230 -9.32 3.79 -16.01
C CYS A 230 -9.46 2.28 -15.81
N LYS A 231 -8.34 1.57 -15.61
CA LYS A 231 -8.33 0.14 -15.28
C LYS A 231 -7.17 -0.16 -14.33
N ILE A 232 -7.40 -1.00 -13.33
CA ILE A 232 -6.32 -1.47 -12.47
C ILE A 232 -5.32 -2.29 -13.28
N GLY A 233 -4.03 -2.05 -13.05
CA GLY A 233 -2.91 -2.62 -13.79
C GLY A 233 -2.58 -1.91 -15.10
N VAL A 234 -3.36 -0.91 -15.52
CA VAL A 234 -3.13 -0.18 -16.77
C VAL A 234 -3.09 1.32 -16.49
N VAL A 235 -1.96 1.94 -16.83
CA VAL A 235 -1.82 3.40 -16.73
C VAL A 235 -2.76 4.09 -17.73
N ASN A 236 -3.36 5.20 -17.32
CA ASN A 236 -4.28 5.98 -18.13
C ASN A 236 -3.60 6.48 -19.43
N SER A 237 -4.37 6.53 -20.52
CA SER A 237 -3.89 6.93 -21.84
C SER A 237 -3.23 8.31 -21.87
N ILE A 238 -3.61 9.22 -20.98
CA ILE A 238 -2.99 10.55 -20.88
C ILE A 238 -1.50 10.44 -20.59
N TRP A 239 -1.10 9.58 -19.65
CA TRP A 239 0.32 9.38 -19.34
C TRP A 239 1.02 8.62 -20.46
N LYS A 240 0.38 7.59 -21.03
CA LYS A 240 0.94 6.84 -22.16
C LYS A 240 1.25 7.72 -23.38
N SER A 241 0.33 8.62 -23.70
CA SER A 241 0.46 9.53 -24.85
C SER A 241 1.50 10.63 -24.66
N ALA A 242 1.93 10.91 -23.43
CA ALA A 242 2.87 11.99 -23.15
C ALA A 242 4.31 11.66 -23.57
N GLY A 243 4.65 10.39 -23.77
CA GLY A 243 6.01 9.97 -24.14
C GLY A 243 7.06 10.42 -23.10
N SER A 244 8.29 10.69 -23.56
CA SER A 244 9.39 11.12 -22.68
C SER A 244 9.68 12.62 -22.74
N GLU A 245 8.98 13.37 -23.60
CA GLU A 245 9.24 14.80 -23.81
C GLU A 245 8.67 15.64 -22.66
N GLN A 246 9.49 16.52 -22.07
CA GLN A 246 9.10 17.31 -20.90
C GLN A 246 7.87 18.18 -21.15
N MET A 247 7.74 18.78 -22.33
CA MET A 247 6.61 19.64 -22.65
C MET A 247 5.30 18.84 -22.71
N CYS A 248 5.34 17.63 -23.28
CA CYS A 248 4.21 16.71 -23.34
C CYS A 248 3.81 16.22 -21.94
N ILE A 249 4.79 15.88 -21.09
CA ILE A 249 4.54 15.49 -19.69
C ILE A 249 3.88 16.66 -18.92
N ARG A 250 4.35 17.90 -19.12
CA ARG A 250 3.75 19.09 -18.50
C ARG A 250 2.31 19.32 -18.95
N LYS A 251 2.04 19.20 -20.26
CA LYS A 251 0.67 19.27 -20.80
C LYS A 251 -0.23 18.20 -20.19
N ALA A 252 0.25 16.96 -20.07
CA ALA A 252 -0.46 15.85 -19.43
C ALA A 252 -0.77 16.13 -17.95
N CYS A 253 0.20 16.69 -17.20
CA CYS A 253 0.00 17.11 -15.81
C CYS A 253 -1.14 18.12 -15.68
N TYR A 254 -1.22 19.11 -16.57
CA TYR A 254 -2.29 20.11 -16.53
C TYR A 254 -3.65 19.51 -16.89
N LYS A 255 -3.72 18.66 -17.92
CA LYS A 255 -4.95 17.92 -18.27
C LYS A 255 -5.48 17.13 -17.08
N ILE A 256 -4.60 16.40 -16.39
CA ILE A 256 -5.01 15.62 -15.22
C ILE A 256 -5.42 16.51 -14.06
N LYS A 257 -4.73 17.62 -13.81
CA LYS A 257 -5.15 18.58 -12.78
C LYS A 257 -6.55 19.11 -13.04
N MET A 258 -6.92 19.34 -14.31
CA MET A 258 -8.29 19.72 -14.69
C MET A 258 -9.28 18.58 -14.45
N LEU A 259 -8.95 17.34 -14.82
CA LEU A 259 -9.82 16.17 -14.61
C LEU A 259 -10.09 15.89 -13.12
N LEU A 260 -9.14 16.23 -12.25
CA LEU A 260 -9.26 16.05 -10.80
C LEU A 260 -9.73 17.31 -10.06
N ASP A 261 -10.15 18.35 -10.78
CA ASP A 261 -10.60 19.64 -10.23
C ASP A 261 -9.57 20.27 -9.26
N THR A 262 -8.29 20.12 -9.59
CA THR A 262 -7.17 20.64 -8.78
C THR A 262 -6.38 21.74 -9.47
N TYR A 263 -6.69 22.02 -10.73
CA TYR A 263 -6.08 23.11 -11.50
C TYR A 263 -6.52 24.48 -10.96
N ILE A 264 -5.56 25.31 -10.56
CA ILE A 264 -5.85 26.64 -10.03
C ILE A 264 -5.89 27.62 -11.20
N LEU A 265 -7.09 28.06 -11.58
CA LEU A 265 -7.30 29.13 -12.55
C LEU A 265 -6.85 30.49 -11.98
N GLN A 266 -6.48 31.43 -12.86
CA GLN A 266 -6.12 32.80 -12.47
C GLN A 266 -7.23 33.50 -11.68
N TYR A 267 -8.50 33.23 -11.99
CA TYR A 267 -9.67 33.70 -11.23
C TYR A 267 -9.63 33.32 -9.75
N HIS A 268 -9.12 32.14 -9.42
CA HIS A 268 -8.93 31.77 -8.02
C HIS A 268 -7.80 32.56 -7.37
N ARG A 269 -6.73 32.86 -8.11
CA ARG A 269 -5.59 33.65 -7.61
C ARG A 269 -5.95 35.12 -7.35
N SER A 270 -6.79 35.74 -8.18
CA SER A 270 -7.22 37.13 -7.98
C SER A 270 -8.09 37.30 -6.72
N LYS A 271 -8.95 36.31 -6.40
CA LYS A 271 -9.67 36.28 -5.11
C LYS A 271 -8.75 36.14 -3.89
N PHE A 272 -7.60 35.47 -4.00
CA PHE A 272 -6.59 35.43 -2.94
C PHE A 272 -5.81 36.74 -2.80
N SER A 273 -5.63 37.49 -3.88
CA SER A 273 -4.98 38.80 -3.89
C SER A 273 -5.87 39.89 -3.28
N ASN A 274 -7.19 39.81 -3.51
CA ASN A 274 -8.16 40.80 -3.05
C ASN A 274 -8.81 40.38 -1.72
N GLY A 275 -8.04 40.44 -0.63
CA GLY A 275 -8.57 40.86 0.68
C GLY A 275 -9.61 40.00 1.41
N GLN A 276 -9.99 38.80 0.97
CA GLN A 276 -10.79 37.89 1.81
C GLN A 276 -9.91 36.80 2.43
N LYS A 277 -9.38 37.12 3.61
CA LYS A 277 -8.93 36.13 4.61
C LYS A 277 -10.14 35.28 5.04
N LEU A 278 -10.56 34.35 4.19
CA LEU A 278 -11.48 33.30 4.60
C LEU A 278 -10.69 32.28 5.42
N GLN A 279 -10.98 32.27 6.71
CA GLN A 279 -10.59 31.24 7.67
C GLN A 279 -10.97 29.86 7.10
N PHE A 280 -10.02 29.14 6.50
CA PHE A 280 -10.12 27.70 6.37
C PHE A 280 -8.78 27.07 6.76
N VAL A 281 -8.80 26.56 8.00
CA VAL A 281 -7.93 25.54 8.58
C VAL A 281 -6.53 25.99 9.01
N ARG A 282 -6.50 26.75 10.12
CA ARG A 282 -5.56 26.46 11.20
C ARG A 282 -5.96 25.12 11.82
N CYS A 283 -5.43 24.02 11.30
CA CYS A 283 -5.31 22.77 12.03
C CYS A 283 -4.12 22.03 11.42
N VAL A 284 -3.22 21.50 12.25
CA VAL A 284 -1.89 20.97 11.91
C VAL A 284 -0.79 22.04 11.79
N ARG A 285 -0.56 22.81 12.86
CA ARG A 285 0.78 23.34 13.19
C ARG A 285 0.97 23.74 14.65
N LYS A 286 0.33 23.03 15.58
CA LYS A 286 0.66 23.02 17.01
C LYS A 286 0.60 21.57 17.49
N GLU A 287 1.69 20.86 17.25
CA GLU A 287 2.12 19.64 17.97
C GLU A 287 3.39 19.20 17.24
N LEU A 288 4.50 19.81 17.67
CA LEU A 288 5.91 19.44 17.48
C LEU A 288 6.74 20.72 17.71
N LYS A 289 6.77 21.13 18.97
CA LYS A 289 7.97 21.69 19.59
C LYS A 289 8.11 20.99 20.93
N ILE A 290 9.35 20.56 21.14
CA ILE A 290 10.03 20.20 22.39
C ILE A 290 9.33 20.82 23.61
#